data_AF-Q0KK19-F1
#
_entry.id   AF-Q0KK19-F1
#
_cell.length_a   1.000
_cell.length_b   1.000
_cell.length_c   1.000
_cell.angle_alpha   90.00
_cell.angle_beta   90.00
_cell.angle_gamma   90.00
#
_symmetry.space_group_name_H-M   'P 1'
#
loop_
_entity.id
_entity.type
_entity.pdbx_description
1 polymer ?
#
loop_
_entity_poly.entity_id
_entity_poly.type
_entity_poly.pdbx_seq_one_letter_code
_entity_poly.pdbx_strand_id
1 'polypeptide(L)'
;QSGLLMTHIFVQFGYILLGVSVFSILIEIFSFKDKNLTFKINFSKFMLSLIILALSLLFVFYFTAYVLEAQSLGEEATKTQEFIKIHGASEVVMKIIMLSQVILFFLNFKTKKMI
;
A
#
# COMPACT_ATOMS: atom_id res chain seq x y z
N GLN A 1 -23.73 -3.70 -11.41
CA GLN A 1 -23.23 -2.32 -11.63
C GLN A 1 -22.30 -1.83 -10.51
N SER A 2 -22.58 -2.10 -9.23
CA SER A 2 -21.78 -1.65 -8.08
C SER A 2 -20.32 -2.14 -8.08
N GLY A 3 -20.07 -3.35 -8.60
CA GLY A 3 -18.72 -3.95 -8.65
C GLY A 3 -17.73 -3.23 -9.58
N LEU A 4 -18.22 -2.63 -10.67
CA LEU A 4 -17.39 -1.86 -11.60
C LEU A 4 -16.94 -0.54 -10.96
N LEU A 5 -17.85 0.11 -10.23
CA LEU A 5 -17.57 1.37 -9.53
C LEU A 5 -16.54 1.16 -8.40
N MET A 6 -16.67 0.07 -7.64
CA MET A 6 -15.69 -0.32 -6.63
C MET A 6 -14.30 -0.53 -7.21
N THR A 7 -14.17 -1.19 -8.37
CA THR A 7 -12.84 -1.38 -8.98
C THR A 7 -12.21 -0.09 -9.46
N HIS A 8 -13.00 0.83 -10.04
CA HIS A 8 -12.46 2.14 -10.42
C HIS A 8 -11.88 2.89 -9.22
N ILE A 9 -12.60 2.89 -8.10
CA ILE A 9 -12.14 3.47 -6.84
C ILE A 9 -10.87 2.74 -6.38
N PHE A 10 -10.89 1.42 -6.39
CA PHE A 10 -9.78 0.57 -5.96
C PHE A 10 -8.48 0.83 -6.73
N VAL A 11 -8.57 0.98 -8.06
CA VAL A 11 -7.45 1.30 -8.94
C VAL A 11 -6.90 2.70 -8.63
N GLN A 12 -7.77 3.71 -8.54
CA GLN A 12 -7.37 5.08 -8.26
C GLN A 12 -6.69 5.20 -6.89
N PHE A 13 -7.28 4.60 -5.86
CA PHE A 13 -6.68 4.55 -4.52
C PHE A 13 -5.38 3.74 -4.50
N GLY A 14 -5.26 2.68 -5.30
CA GLY A 14 -4.02 1.94 -5.48
C GLY A 14 -2.86 2.82 -5.96
N TYR A 15 -3.09 3.64 -7.00
CA TYR A 15 -2.08 4.58 -7.47
C TYR A 15 -1.75 5.68 -6.45
N ILE A 16 -2.75 6.16 -5.71
CA ILE A 16 -2.52 7.13 -4.62
C ILE A 16 -1.64 6.50 -3.53
N LEU A 17 -1.97 5.29 -3.07
CA LEU A 17 -1.19 4.55 -2.08
C LEU A 17 0.24 4.32 -2.55
N LEU A 18 0.41 3.97 -3.83
CA LEU A 18 1.73 3.83 -4.44
C LEU A 18 2.50 5.15 -4.41
N GLY A 19 1.89 6.27 -4.82
CA GLY A 19 2.51 7.59 -4.75
C GLY A 19 2.94 7.98 -3.33
N VAL A 20 2.07 7.76 -2.35
CA VAL A 20 2.37 8.00 -0.93
C VAL A 20 3.50 7.10 -0.43
N SER A 21 3.55 5.83 -0.85
CA SER A 21 4.62 4.91 -0.46
C SER A 21 5.99 5.32 -1.02
N VAL A 22 6.05 5.76 -2.28
CA VAL A 22 7.26 6.30 -2.90
C VAL A 22 7.71 7.57 -2.17
N PHE A 23 6.78 8.48 -1.89
CA PHE A 23 7.08 9.70 -1.14
C PHE A 23 7.57 9.41 0.28
N SER A 24 7.00 8.40 0.94
CA SER A 24 7.41 7.96 2.28
C SER A 24 8.86 7.46 2.29
N ILE A 25 9.27 6.66 1.30
CA ILE A 25 10.68 6.22 1.18
C ILE A 25 11.62 7.41 0.98
N LEU A 26 11.26 8.37 0.14
CA LEU A 26 12.09 9.56 -0.09
C LEU A 26 12.32 10.31 1.22
N ILE A 27 11.26 10.52 2.02
CA ILE A 27 11.36 11.14 3.34
C ILE A 27 12.29 10.35 4.26
N GLU A 28 12.14 9.02 4.34
CA GLU A 28 13.00 8.21 5.21
C GLU A 28 14.47 8.25 4.79
N ILE A 29 14.77 8.28 3.49
CA ILE A 29 16.13 8.45 2.97
C ILE A 29 16.73 9.77 3.44
N PHE A 30 15.97 10.87 3.42
CA PHE A 30 16.43 12.15 3.97
C PHE A 30 16.55 12.14 5.50
N SER A 31 15.68 11.40 6.20
CA SER A 31 15.70 11.26 7.67
C SER A 31 16.97 10.58 8.20
N PHE A 32 17.71 9.82 7.37
CA PHE A 32 19.02 9.26 7.78
C PHE A 32 20.10 10.32 7.99
N LYS A 33 19.96 11.52 7.41
CA LYS A 33 20.92 12.61 7.59
C LYS A 33 20.73 13.32 8.95
N ASP A 34 19.58 13.14 9.59
CA ASP A 34 19.26 13.73 10.88
C ASP A 34 19.97 12.97 12.01
N LYS A 35 20.97 13.60 12.64
CA LYS A 35 21.79 13.01 13.72
C LYS A 35 21.03 12.82 15.04
N ASN A 36 19.82 13.36 15.14
CA ASN A 36 19.02 13.32 16.36
C ASN A 36 18.42 11.93 16.65
N LEU A 37 18.49 10.99 15.71
CA LEU A 37 17.83 9.68 15.81
C LEU A 37 18.83 8.52 15.83
N THR A 38 18.57 7.55 16.71
CA THR A 38 19.32 6.29 16.73
C THR A 38 19.19 5.58 15.38
N PHE A 39 20.31 5.20 14.78
CA PHE A 39 20.38 4.49 13.49
C PHE A 39 19.39 3.31 13.39
N LYS A 40 19.16 2.59 14.49
CA LYS A 40 18.17 1.49 14.59
C LYS A 40 16.75 1.93 14.25
N ILE A 41 16.30 3.09 14.74
CA ILE A 41 14.94 3.60 14.50
C ILE A 41 14.79 4.04 13.05
N ASN A 42 15.77 4.77 12.51
CA ASN A 42 15.77 5.18 11.10
C ASN A 42 15.79 3.97 10.16
N PHE A 43 16.59 2.95 10.46
CA PHE A 43 16.62 1.71 9.70
C PHE A 43 15.28 0.97 9.74
N SER A 44 14.64 0.84 10.92
CA SER A 44 13.32 0.21 11.03
C SER A 44 12.23 0.96 10.25
N LYS A 45 12.21 2.31 10.32
CA LYS A 45 11.26 3.12 9.54
C LYS A 45 11.47 2.96 8.03
N PHE A 46 12.72 2.96 7.60
CA PHE A 46 13.09 2.74 6.21
C PHE A 46 12.65 1.34 5.72
N MET A 47 12.93 0.30 6.50
CA MET A 47 12.47 -1.06 6.18
C MET A 47 10.93 -1.15 6.12
N LEU A 48 10.23 -0.51 7.05
CA LEU A 48 8.77 -0.45 7.03
C LEU A 48 8.25 0.27 5.76
N SER A 49 8.87 1.39 5.37
CA SER A 49 8.52 2.11 4.15
C SER A 49 8.78 1.29 2.87
N LEU A 50 9.85 0.49 2.84
CA LEU A 50 10.15 -0.46 1.76
C LEU A 50 9.09 -1.56 1.65
N ILE A 51 8.67 -2.14 2.79
CA ILE A 51 7.60 -3.15 2.81
C ILE A 51 6.29 -2.56 2.31
N ILE A 52 5.95 -1.33 2.71
CA ILE A 52 4.76 -0.62 2.25
C ILE A 52 4.82 -0.40 0.73
N LEU A 53 5.97 0.00 0.18
CA LEU A 53 6.15 0.15 -1.26
C LEU A 53 5.98 -1.20 -1.98
N ALA A 54 6.63 -2.27 -1.50
CA ALA A 54 6.53 -3.59 -2.12
C ALA A 54 5.08 -4.11 -2.14
N LEU A 55 4.34 -3.93 -1.04
CA LEU A 55 2.92 -4.27 -0.97
C LEU A 55 2.08 -3.40 -1.89
N SER A 56 2.38 -2.10 -2.00
CA SER A 56 1.67 -1.18 -2.91
C SER A 56 1.91 -1.53 -4.38
N LEU A 57 3.13 -1.92 -4.73
CA LEU A 57 3.46 -2.43 -6.06
C LEU A 57 2.70 -3.73 -6.36
N LEU A 58 2.70 -4.68 -5.42
CA LEU A 58 1.95 -5.93 -5.56
C LEU A 58 0.44 -5.65 -5.72
N PHE A 59 -0.09 -4.70 -4.95
CA PHE A 59 -1.48 -4.27 -5.05
C PHE A 59 -1.84 -3.73 -6.44
N VAL A 60 -1.04 -2.80 -6.97
CA VAL A 60 -1.32 -2.16 -8.25
C VAL A 60 -1.03 -3.08 -9.44
N PHE A 61 0.10 -3.77 -9.44
CA PHE A 61 0.56 -4.50 -10.63
C PHE A 61 0.06 -5.96 -10.69
N TYR A 62 -0.25 -6.58 -9.55
CA TYR A 62 -0.74 -7.96 -9.52
C TYR A 62 -2.24 -8.01 -9.24
N PHE A 63 -2.66 -7.57 -8.06
CA PHE A 63 -4.06 -7.71 -7.65
C PHE A 63 -5.02 -6.90 -8.51
N THR A 64 -4.70 -5.62 -8.73
CA THR A 64 -5.57 -4.72 -9.49
C THR A 64 -5.63 -5.13 -10.97
N ALA A 65 -4.50 -5.53 -11.56
CA ALA A 65 -4.45 -6.01 -12.94
C ALA A 65 -5.34 -7.26 -13.13
N TYR A 66 -5.21 -8.25 -12.24
CA TYR A 66 -6.03 -9.46 -12.27
C TYR A 66 -7.53 -9.16 -12.13
N VAL A 67 -7.90 -8.29 -11.18
CA VAL A 67 -9.31 -7.92 -10.94
C VAL A 67 -9.91 -7.23 -12.18
N LEU A 68 -9.16 -6.33 -12.82
CA LEU A 68 -9.58 -5.65 -14.04
C LEU A 68 -9.76 -6.63 -15.21
N GLU A 69 -8.82 -7.55 -15.40
CA GLU A 69 -8.90 -8.57 -16.44
C GLU A 69 -10.13 -9.46 -16.24
N ALA A 70 -10.32 -10.00 -15.03
CA ALA A 70 -11.46 -10.83 -14.70
C ALA A 70 -12.81 -10.09 -14.84
N GLN A 71 -12.85 -8.79 -14.57
CA GLN A 71 -14.06 -7.98 -14.81
C GLN A 71 -14.31 -7.69 -16.29
N SER A 72 -13.26 -7.57 -17.10
CA SER A 72 -13.38 -7.39 -18.56
C SER A 72 -13.93 -8.62 -19.27
N LEU A 73 -13.71 -9.81 -18.72
CA LEU A 73 -14.19 -11.10 -19.23
C LEU A 73 -15.68 -11.36 -18.93
N GLY A 74 -16.35 -10.47 -18.19
CA GLY A 74 -17.78 -10.55 -17.89
C GLY A 74 -18.10 -11.22 -16.55
N GLU A 75 -19.40 -11.28 -16.22
CA GLU A 75 -19.84 -11.70 -14.87
C GLU A 75 -19.43 -13.12 -14.49
N GLU A 76 -19.30 -14.03 -15.45
CA GLU A 76 -18.94 -15.43 -15.16
C GLU A 76 -17.54 -15.54 -14.55
N ALA A 77 -16.57 -14.77 -15.05
CA ALA A 77 -15.21 -14.74 -14.53
C ALA A 77 -15.13 -14.17 -13.10
N THR A 78 -16.02 -13.22 -12.75
CA THR A 78 -16.10 -12.63 -11.40
C THR A 78 -16.80 -13.52 -10.36
N LYS A 79 -17.50 -14.57 -10.78
CA LYS A 79 -18.17 -15.53 -9.88
C LYS A 79 -17.30 -16.74 -9.55
N THR A 80 -16.11 -16.83 -10.15
CA THR A 80 -15.17 -17.92 -9.90
C THR A 80 -14.65 -17.87 -8.46
N GLN A 81 -14.41 -19.05 -7.86
CA GLN A 81 -13.80 -19.12 -6.53
C GLN A 81 -12.40 -18.49 -6.50
N GLU A 82 -11.68 -18.53 -7.62
CA GLU A 82 -10.37 -17.93 -7.78
C GLU A 82 -10.43 -16.40 -7.71
N PHE A 83 -11.37 -15.78 -8.43
CA PHE A 83 -11.61 -14.35 -8.34
C PHE A 83 -11.97 -13.92 -6.92
N ILE A 84 -12.88 -14.63 -6.25
CA ILE A 84 -13.29 -14.29 -4.88
C ILE A 84 -12.09 -14.32 -3.92
N LYS A 85 -11.20 -15.30 -4.06
CA LYS A 85 -9.97 -15.41 -3.25
C LYS A 85 -9.01 -14.26 -3.53
N ILE A 86 -8.73 -13.96 -4.80
CA ILE A 86 -7.76 -12.92 -5.19
C ILE A 86 -8.30 -11.53 -4.84
N HIS A 87 -9.58 -11.28 -5.10
CA HIS A 87 -10.25 -10.04 -4.73
C HIS A 87 -10.26 -9.85 -3.20
N GLY A 88 -10.65 -10.88 -2.43
CA GLY A 88 -10.61 -10.81 -0.97
C GLY A 88 -9.19 -10.59 -0.41
N ALA A 89 -8.18 -11.27 -0.98
CA ALA A 89 -6.79 -11.05 -0.60
C ALA A 89 -6.33 -9.61 -0.89
N SER A 90 -6.75 -9.05 -2.02
CA SER A 90 -6.42 -7.68 -2.40
C SER A 90 -6.98 -6.65 -1.40
N GLU A 91 -8.20 -6.85 -0.89
CA GLU A 91 -8.77 -5.99 0.15
C GLU A 91 -7.98 -6.03 1.46
N VAL A 92 -7.52 -7.22 1.85
CA VAL A 92 -6.70 -7.39 3.06
C VAL A 92 -5.35 -6.69 2.89
N VAL A 93 -4.70 -6.84 1.73
CA VAL A 93 -3.45 -6.15 1.41
C VAL A 93 -3.62 -4.64 1.45
N MET A 94 -4.71 -4.10 0.89
CA MET A 94 -5.01 -2.66 0.97
C MET A 94 -5.11 -2.17 2.42
N LYS A 95 -5.84 -2.90 3.27
CA LYS A 95 -6.01 -2.57 4.70
C LYS A 95 -4.67 -2.60 5.44
N ILE A 96 -3.81 -3.58 5.15
CA ILE A 96 -2.46 -3.69 5.71
C ILE A 96 -1.59 -2.50 5.30
N ILE A 97 -1.61 -2.11 4.01
CA ILE A 97 -0.87 -0.94 3.51
C ILE A 97 -1.32 0.31 4.25
N MET A 98 -2.63 0.56 4.32
CA MET A 98 -3.19 1.74 4.99
C MET A 98 -2.81 1.79 6.48
N LEU A 99 -2.97 0.69 7.20
CA LEU A 99 -2.62 0.63 8.62
C LEU A 99 -1.11 0.85 8.83
N SER A 100 -0.27 0.24 7.98
CA SER A 100 1.18 0.39 8.05
C SER A 100 1.63 1.82 7.76
N GLN A 101 1.00 2.51 6.81
CA GLN A 101 1.25 3.93 6.53
C GLN A 101 0.88 4.82 7.72
N VAL A 102 -0.25 4.56 8.38
CA VAL A 102 -0.65 5.27 9.60
C VAL A 102 0.37 5.05 10.73
N ILE A 103 0.81 3.80 10.93
CA ILE A 103 1.86 3.47 11.91
C ILE A 103 3.14 4.23 11.57
N LEU A 104 3.59 4.22 10.31
CA LEU A 104 4.78 4.93 9.85
C LEU A 104 4.67 6.44 10.10
N PHE A 105 3.50 7.03 9.86
CA PHE A 105 3.23 8.44 10.15
C PHE A 105 3.38 8.76 11.63
N PHE A 106 2.78 7.98 12.52
CA PHE A 106 2.89 8.19 13.97
C PHE A 106 4.30 7.94 14.50
N LEU A 107 5.02 6.96 13.94
CA LEU A 107 6.43 6.74 14.26
C LEU A 107 7.25 7.99 13.91
N ASN A 108 7.06 8.57 12.72
CA ASN A 108 7.72 9.81 12.34
C ASN A 108 7.36 11.00 13.24
N PHE A 109 6.08 11.13 13.62
CA PHE A 109 5.62 12.25 14.44
C PHE A 109 6.12 12.18 15.89
N LYS A 110 6.03 10.99 16.52
CA LYS A 110 6.49 10.79 17.90
C LYS A 110 7.99 11.03 18.02
N THR A 111 8.73 10.66 16.98
CA THR A 111 10.17 10.86 16.89
C THR A 111 10.55 12.34 16.79
N LYS A 112 9.78 13.17 16.08
CA LYS A 112 10.01 14.63 15.99
C LYS A 112 9.67 15.40 17.28
N LYS A 113 8.75 14.88 18.09
CA LYS A 113 8.30 15.52 19.35
C LYS A 113 9.18 15.18 20.57
N MET A 114 10.12 14.24 20.41
CA MET A 114 11.03 13.77 21.47
C MET A 114 12.44 14.37 21.36
N ILE A 115 12.55 15.47 20.61
CA ILE A 115 13.71 16.35 20.44
C ILE A 115 13.22 17.74 20.87
#